data_AF-A0A969FD01-F1
#
_entry.id   AF-A0A969FD01-F1
#
_cell.length_a   1.000
_cell.length_b   1.000
_cell.length_c   1.000
_cell.angle_alpha   90.00
_cell.angle_beta   90.00
_cell.angle_gamma   90.00
#
_symmetry.space_group_name_H-M   'P 1'
#
loop_
_entity.id
_entity.type
_entity.pdbx_description
1 polymer ?
#
loop_
_entity_poly.entity_id
_entity_poly.type
_entity_poly.pdbx_seq_one_letter_code
_entity_poly.pdbx_strand_id
1 'polypeptide(L)' 'MRRVAATASIIIDLPDNQFQKLQELAELHGIPPESLLRAGIEEWLSSPKSNFTQAAEYILNKNAELYRRLA' A
#
# COMPACT_ATOMS: atom_id res chain seq x y z
N MET A 1 -4.80 -10.16 -29.64
CA MET A 1 -5.45 -9.01 -28.99
C MET A 1 -4.41 -8.28 -28.13
N ARG A 2 -3.97 -7.08 -28.52
CA ARG A 2 -3.16 -6.21 -27.64
C ARG A 2 -4.14 -5.56 -26.65
N ARG A 3 -4.05 -5.87 -25.35
CA ARG A 3 -4.75 -5.08 -24.32
C ARG A 3 -4.09 -3.70 -24.33
N VAL A 4 -4.79 -2.70 -24.84
CA VAL A 4 -4.43 -1.30 -24.60
C VAL A 4 -4.71 -1.07 -23.12
N ALA A 5 -3.68 -0.81 -22.32
CA ALA A 5 -3.89 -0.39 -20.94
C ALA A 5 -4.64 0.95 -20.99
N ALA A 6 -5.86 1.00 -20.44
CA ALA A 6 -6.60 2.23 -20.35
C ALA A 6 -5.89 3.16 -19.34
N THR A 7 -5.45 4.34 -19.79
CA THR A 7 -4.89 5.36 -18.91
C THR A 7 -6.05 6.07 -18.21
N ALA A 8 -6.05 6.08 -16.88
CA ALA A 8 -7.04 6.80 -16.07
C ALA A 8 -6.35 7.93 -15.28
N SER A 9 -7.05 9.03 -15.07
CA SER A 9 -6.59 10.18 -14.31
C SER A 9 -7.56 10.50 -13.18
N ILE A 10 -7.03 10.83 -12.01
CA ILE A 10 -7.80 11.21 -10.82
C ILE A 10 -7.18 12.51 -10.30
N ILE A 11 -8.04 13.48 -9.94
CA ILE A 11 -7.64 14.71 -9.26
C ILE A 11 -7.86 14.51 -7.77
N ILE A 12 -6.86 14.83 -6.95
CA ILE A 12 -6.90 14.65 -5.50
C ILE A 12 -6.48 15.96 -4.86
N ASP A 13 -7.32 16.48 -3.96
CA ASP A 13 -6.94 17.62 -3.13
C ASP A 13 -6.03 17.15 -2.00
N LEU A 14 -4.83 17.70 -1.93
CA LEU A 14 -3.87 17.45 -0.88
C LEU A 14 -3.71 18.71 -0.03
N PRO A 15 -3.78 18.60 1.31
CA PRO A 15 -3.38 19.70 2.18
C PRO A 15 -1.95 20.15 1.86
N ASP A 16 -1.69 21.46 1.87
CA ASP A 16 -0.40 22.04 1.47
C ASP A 16 0.80 21.39 2.18
N ASN A 17 0.66 21.09 3.47
CA ASN A 17 1.71 20.46 4.25
C ASN A 17 2.05 19.03 3.79
N GLN A 18 1.08 18.28 3.25
CA GLN A 18 1.31 16.95 2.70
C GLN A 18 1.89 17.02 1.29
N PHE A 19 1.45 18.01 0.50
CA PHE A 19 2.02 18.24 -0.82
C PHE A 19 3.48 18.67 -0.74
N GLN A 20 3.83 19.55 0.22
CA GLN A 20 5.20 19.95 0.49
C GLN A 20 6.10 18.76 0.84
N LYS A 21 5.64 17.88 1.74
CA LYS A 21 6.37 16.65 2.08
C LYS A 21 6.58 15.72 0.90
N LEU A 22 5.58 15.59 0.02
CA LEU A 22 5.69 14.80 -1.19
C LEU A 22 6.76 15.37 -2.12
N GLN A 23 6.83 16.70 -2.28
CA GLN A 23 7.86 17.37 -3.07
C GLN A 23 9.25 17.11 -2.49
N GLU A 24 9.44 17.30 -1.19
CA GLU A 24 10.74 17.08 -0.51
C GLU A 24 11.24 15.63 -0.69
N LEU A 25 10.35 14.64 -0.56
CA LEU A 25 10.70 13.24 -0.79
C LEU A 25 11.05 12.97 -2.26
N ALA A 26 10.30 13.57 -3.19
CA ALA A 26 10.55 13.40 -4.62
C ALA A 26 11.89 14.05 -5.03
N GLU A 27 12.19 15.24 -4.50
CA GLU A 27 13.47 15.92 -4.67
C GLU A 27 14.65 15.10 -4.13
N LEU A 28 14.50 14.52 -2.94
CA LEU A 28 15.53 13.63 -2.35
C LEU A 28 15.86 12.45 -3.27
N HIS A 29 14.85 11.93 -3.98
CA HIS A 29 15.00 10.83 -4.91
C HIS A 29 15.27 11.28 -6.37
N GLY A 30 15.31 12.59 -6.64
CA GLY A 30 15.55 13.14 -7.98
C GLY A 30 14.46 12.79 -9.00
N ILE A 31 13.22 12.57 -8.55
CA ILE A 31 12.08 12.20 -9.40
C ILE A 31 10.92 13.19 -9.25
N PRO A 32 9.98 13.25 -10.21
CA PRO A 32 8.77 14.04 -10.06
C PRO A 32 7.86 13.50 -8.94
N PRO A 33 7.14 14.37 -8.20
CA PRO A 33 6.14 13.98 -7.19
C PRO A 33 5.11 12.97 -7.71
N GLU A 34 4.68 13.11 -8.96
CA GLU A 34 3.70 12.23 -9.60
C GLU A 34 4.25 10.82 -9.81
N SER A 35 5.55 10.69 -10.10
CA SER A 35 6.22 9.40 -10.25
C SER A 35 6.33 8.69 -8.90
N LEU A 36 6.67 9.43 -7.85
CA LEU A 36 6.70 8.90 -6.49
C LEU A 36 5.30 8.45 -6.03
N LEU A 37 4.29 9.28 -6.26
CA LEU A 37 2.91 8.97 -5.91
C LEU A 37 2.37 7.75 -6.68
N ARG A 38 2.67 7.67 -7.98
CA ARG A 38 2.32 6.51 -8.82
C ARG A 38 2.93 5.23 -8.29
N ALA A 39 4.24 5.22 -8.01
CA ALA A 39 4.92 4.05 -7.48
C ALA A 39 4.34 3.62 -6.11
N GLY A 40 4.02 4.58 -5.25
CA GLY A 40 3.37 4.31 -3.96
C GLY A 40 1.96 3.70 -4.11
N ILE A 41 1.16 4.19 -5.07
CA ILE A 41 -0.16 3.63 -5.38
C ILE A 41 -0.03 2.23 -5.99
N GLU A 42 0.90 2.03 -6.91
CA GLU A 42 1.17 0.72 -7.54
C GLU A 42 1.57 -0.31 -6.48
N GLU A 43 2.48 0.04 -5.56
CA GLU A 43 2.87 -0.80 -4.44
C GLU A 43 1.70 -1.08 -3.49
N TRP A 44 0.89 -0.07 -3.19
CA TRP A 44 -0.28 -0.22 -2.32
C TRP A 44 -1.36 -1.13 -2.92
N LEU A 45 -1.54 -1.08 -4.25
CA LEU A 45 -2.48 -1.91 -4.99
C LEU A 45 -1.93 -3.32 -5.28
N SER A 46 -0.60 -3.47 -5.40
CA SER A 46 0.08 -4.75 -5.62
C SER A 46 0.26 -5.54 -4.33
N SER A 47 0.34 -4.84 -3.19
CA SER A 47 0.51 -5.45 -1.88
C SER A 47 -0.66 -6.37 -1.55
N PRO A 48 -0.42 -7.68 -1.32
CA PRO A 48 -1.44 -8.59 -0.85
C PRO A 48 -1.71 -8.26 0.63
N LYS A 49 -2.58 -7.27 0.90
CA LYS A 49 -3.12 -6.99 2.24
C LYS A 49 -3.73 -8.23 2.91
N SER A 50 -4.03 -9.25 2.11
CA SER A 50 -4.45 -10.59 2.52
C SER A 50 -3.43 -11.32 3.40
N ASN A 51 -2.13 -11.21 3.14
CA ASN A 51 -1.15 -12.13 3.74
C ASN A 51 -0.85 -11.82 5.21
N PHE A 52 -0.77 -10.55 5.58
CA PHE A 52 -0.51 -10.17 6.98
C PHE A 52 -1.71 -10.47 7.88
N THR A 53 -2.92 -10.10 7.45
CA THR A 53 -4.15 -10.37 8.19
C THR A 53 -4.41 -11.88 8.31
N GLN A 54 -4.22 -12.66 7.23
CA GLN A 54 -4.38 -14.12 7.28
C GLN A 54 -3.32 -14.80 8.16
N ALA A 55 -2.05 -14.36 8.11
CA ALA A 55 -1.02 -14.88 8.98
C ALA A 55 -1.29 -14.56 10.45
N ALA A 56 -1.76 -13.34 10.75
CA ALA A 56 -2.16 -12.93 12.09
C ALA A 56 -3.37 -13.74 12.59
N GLU A 57 -4.42 -13.91 11.77
CA GLU A 57 -5.57 -14.76 12.10
C GLU A 57 -5.17 -16.23 12.30
N TYR A 58 -4.28 -16.77 11.47
CA TYR A 58 -3.77 -18.13 11.60
C TYR A 58 -3.03 -18.34 12.93
N ILE A 59 -2.14 -17.42 13.32
CA ILE A 59 -1.39 -17.49 14.57
C ILE A 59 -2.33 -17.36 15.78
N LEU A 60 -3.28 -16.42 15.75
CA LEU A 60 -4.25 -16.24 16.83
C LEU A 60 -5.14 -17.46 17.01
N ASN A 61 -5.64 -18.05 15.91
CA ASN A 61 -6.44 -19.27 15.94
C ASN A 61 -5.65 -20.47 16.48
N LYS A 62 -4.40 -20.64 16.03
CA LYS A 62 -3.51 -21.72 16.53
C LYS A 62 -3.25 -21.59 18.03
N ASN A 63 -2.98 -20.38 18.53
CA ASN A 63 -2.76 -20.17 19.95
C ASN A 63 -4.04 -20.40 20.77
N ALA A 64 -5.20 -19.92 20.30
CA ALA A 64 -6.48 -20.17 20.96
C ALA A 64 -6.85 -21.66 21.00
N GLU A 65 -6.42 -22.45 20.00
CA GLU A 65 -6.56 -23.90 20.00
C GLU A 65 -5.60 -24.58 20.98
N LEU A 66 -4.35 -24.13 21.06
CA LEU A 66 -3.37 -24.66 22.02
C LEU A 66 -3.80 -24.42 23.47
N TYR A 67 -4.28 -23.21 23.79
CA TYR A 67 -4.78 -22.90 25.14
C TYR A 67 -6.02 -23.72 25.50
N ARG A 68 -6.89 -24.05 24.54
CA ARG A 68 -8.06 -24.92 24.77
C ARG A 68 -7.71 -26.37 25.08
N ARG A 69 -6.55 -26.86 24.65
CA ARG A 69 -6.10 -28.25 24.86
C ARG A 69 -5.30 -28.44 26.17
N LEU A 70 -4.93 -27.34 26.82
CA LEU A 70 -4.15 -27.33 28.06
C LEU A 70 -5.00 -27.07 29.32
N ALA A 71 -6.32 -26.98 29.18
CA ALA A 71 -7.30 -26.75 30.25
C ALA A 71 -8.18 -27.98 30.49
#